data_AF-A0A7S1C8U4-F1
#
_entry.id   AF-A0A7S1C8U4-F1
#
_cell.length_a   1.000
_cell.length_b   1.000
_cell.length_c   1.000
_cell.angle_alpha   90.00
_cell.angle_beta   90.00
_cell.angle_gamma   90.00
#
_symmetry.space_group_name_H-M   'P 1'
#
loop_
_entity.id
_entity.type
_entity.pdbx_description
1 polymer ?
#
loop_
_entity_poly.entity_id
_entity_poly.type
_entity_poly.pdbx_seq_one_letter_code
_entity_poly.pdbx_strand_id
1 'polypeptide(L)'
;PAVTISDAVKLQASLGMTSGHVATVGKWIGATSLTASALFHFDSHEFRFEASIDADWSIGRHVAVREAGLFIDVGGRAGFDIGVECTLFVQVGSRTSDTLGFHGALMLRTTGIVADVATTTPWYQPFGLKGVVLGNTELELGITYAGEPDLFGFSSALTIGSVTGSATVFVDATAPEDTVLAGSLSKFNLADMLEKLTDGKIPQALAKTVLDVGFTDLALSVNPSDHALRFDDKIFKPGFFFHCGSFVLYGLLKGSAEVDIATRSGVFVNATVDPIHIGKVLSVSGVERPSAPVQLLIDVGGPGH
;
A
#
# COMPACT_ATOMS: atom_id res chain seq x y z
N PRO A 1 23.40 39.78 -26.89
CA PRO A 1 22.00 39.68 -26.42
C PRO A 1 21.94 38.83 -25.14
N ALA A 2 21.61 39.46 -24.01
CA ALA A 2 21.35 38.73 -22.77
C ALA A 2 19.87 38.29 -22.78
N VAL A 3 19.64 36.99 -22.61
CA VAL A 3 18.29 36.45 -22.40
C VAL A 3 18.10 36.36 -20.89
N THR A 4 17.13 37.10 -20.36
CA THR A 4 16.74 37.03 -18.94
C THR A 4 15.49 36.18 -18.86
N ILE A 5 15.60 35.01 -18.23
CA ILE A 5 14.47 34.12 -17.92
C ILE A 5 14.14 34.34 -16.45
N SER A 6 12.87 34.58 -16.12
CA SER A 6 12.42 34.96 -14.77
C SER A 6 11.72 33.86 -13.99
N ASP A 7 11.42 32.71 -14.63
CA ASP A 7 10.54 31.70 -14.03
C ASP A 7 10.90 30.29 -14.53
N ALA A 8 10.50 29.95 -15.76
CA ALA A 8 10.81 28.67 -16.37
C ALA A 8 11.19 28.76 -17.85
N VAL A 9 11.95 27.78 -18.34
CA VAL A 9 12.15 27.52 -19.78
C VAL A 9 11.45 26.22 -20.16
N LYS A 10 10.65 26.24 -21.22
CA LYS A 10 10.18 25.01 -21.88
C LYS A 10 10.91 24.84 -23.21
N LEU A 11 11.63 23.73 -23.38
CA LEU A 11 12.18 23.31 -24.67
C LEU A 11 11.34 22.16 -25.19
N GLN A 12 10.93 22.21 -26.45
CA GLN A 12 10.21 21.12 -27.09
C GLN A 12 10.89 20.75 -28.41
N ALA A 13 11.09 19.45 -28.64
CA ALA A 13 11.67 18.93 -29.86
C ALA A 13 10.89 17.68 -30.29
N SER A 14 10.67 17.54 -31.60
CA SER A 14 10.09 16.33 -32.18
C SER A 14 11.14 15.63 -33.03
N LEU A 15 11.39 14.37 -32.73
CA LEU A 15 12.31 13.51 -33.46
C LEU A 15 11.51 12.56 -34.35
N GLY A 16 11.68 12.67 -35.67
CA GLY A 16 11.11 11.70 -36.61
C GLY A 16 11.79 10.33 -36.48
N MET A 17 11.00 9.28 -36.32
CA MET A 17 11.49 7.90 -36.08
C MET A 17 11.32 6.99 -37.30
N THR A 18 11.01 7.53 -38.48
CA THR A 18 10.77 6.72 -39.69
C THR A 18 12.06 6.37 -40.45
N SER A 19 13.21 6.96 -40.10
CA SER A 19 14.49 6.78 -40.81
C SER A 19 15.71 6.96 -39.87
N GLY A 20 16.90 6.57 -40.33
CA GLY A 20 18.14 6.70 -39.55
C GLY A 20 18.30 5.68 -38.41
N HIS A 21 19.22 5.95 -37.47
CA HIS A 21 19.57 5.02 -36.38
C HIS A 21 18.42 4.75 -35.39
N VAL A 22 17.44 5.64 -35.32
CA VAL A 22 16.26 5.50 -34.44
C VAL A 22 15.08 4.77 -35.11
N ALA A 23 15.19 4.42 -36.39
CA ALA A 23 14.11 3.75 -37.13
C ALA A 23 13.78 2.35 -36.60
N THR A 24 14.78 1.63 -36.09
CA THR A 24 14.58 0.31 -35.48
C THR A 24 13.73 0.43 -34.20
N VAL A 25 14.01 1.44 -33.37
CA VAL A 25 13.23 1.72 -32.15
C VAL A 25 11.80 2.12 -32.52
N GLY A 26 11.63 2.99 -33.51
CA GLY A 26 10.30 3.39 -34.02
C GLY A 26 9.46 2.20 -34.48
N LYS A 27 10.08 1.20 -35.12
CA LYS A 27 9.41 -0.05 -35.51
C LYS A 27 9.01 -0.92 -34.30
N TRP A 28 9.83 -0.96 -33.25
CA TRP A 28 9.55 -1.78 -32.07
C TRP A 28 8.38 -1.23 -31.25
N ILE A 29 8.30 0.09 -31.09
CA ILE A 29 7.26 0.74 -30.30
C ILE A 29 6.08 1.24 -31.15
N GLY A 30 6.12 1.07 -32.47
CA GLY A 30 5.06 1.52 -33.38
C GLY A 30 4.96 3.05 -33.54
N ALA A 31 5.96 3.81 -33.11
CA ALA A 31 5.96 5.28 -33.16
C ALA A 31 6.63 5.80 -34.44
N THR A 32 6.03 6.84 -35.02
CA THR A 32 6.61 7.57 -36.17
C THR A 32 7.35 8.83 -35.76
N SER A 33 7.09 9.32 -34.55
CA SER A 33 7.78 10.45 -33.93
C SER A 33 7.85 10.32 -32.42
N LEU A 34 8.89 10.88 -31.81
CA LEU A 34 9.05 11.09 -30.37
C LEU A 34 8.98 12.59 -30.09
N THR A 35 8.19 13.02 -29.11
CA THR A 35 8.14 14.43 -28.69
C THR A 35 8.80 14.58 -27.32
N ALA A 36 9.97 15.18 -27.30
CA ALA A 36 10.69 15.52 -26.07
C ALA A 36 10.30 16.93 -25.60
N SER A 37 10.05 17.10 -24.31
CA SER A 37 9.80 18.41 -23.70
C SER A 37 10.53 18.57 -22.37
N ALA A 38 11.53 19.44 -22.32
CA ALA A 38 12.19 19.80 -21.07
C ALA A 38 11.51 21.01 -20.45
N LEU A 39 11.25 20.98 -19.15
CA LEU A 39 10.81 22.14 -18.37
C LEU A 39 11.83 22.42 -17.28
N PHE A 40 12.40 23.63 -17.29
CA PHE A 40 13.40 24.07 -16.31
C PHE A 40 12.74 25.08 -15.38
N HIS A 41 12.69 24.81 -14.08
CA HIS A 41 12.40 25.81 -13.05
C HIS A 41 13.73 26.23 -12.40
N PHE A 42 14.00 27.53 -12.31
CA PHE A 42 15.34 28.04 -11.92
C PHE A 42 15.49 28.30 -10.41
N ASP A 43 14.42 28.13 -9.65
CA ASP A 43 14.25 28.48 -8.25
C ASP A 43 14.08 27.26 -7.32
N SER A 44 13.83 26.08 -7.87
CA SER A 44 13.93 24.81 -7.15
C SER A 44 15.34 24.25 -7.27
N HIS A 45 15.89 23.67 -6.20
CA HIS A 45 17.06 22.77 -6.31
C HIS A 45 16.74 21.48 -7.09
N GLU A 46 15.63 21.47 -7.82
CA GLU A 46 15.02 20.36 -8.52
C GLU A 46 14.96 20.66 -10.02
N PHE A 47 15.33 19.69 -10.85
CA PHE A 47 15.33 19.77 -12.31
C PHE A 47 14.69 18.52 -12.90
N ARG A 48 13.62 18.69 -13.70
CA ARG A 48 12.92 17.60 -14.37
C ARG A 48 12.89 17.76 -15.89
N PHE A 49 13.44 16.79 -16.62
CA PHE A 49 13.34 16.67 -18.07
C PHE A 49 12.33 15.59 -18.42
N GLU A 50 11.44 15.81 -19.39
CA GLU A 50 10.45 14.81 -19.82
C GLU A 50 10.49 14.59 -21.34
N ALA A 51 10.12 13.40 -21.79
CA ALA A 51 9.87 13.12 -23.19
C ALA A 51 8.73 12.13 -23.37
N SER A 52 7.61 12.60 -23.91
CA SER A 52 6.46 11.76 -24.23
C SER A 52 6.69 10.94 -25.50
N ILE A 53 6.26 9.68 -25.46
CA ILE A 53 6.13 8.79 -26.61
C ILE A 53 4.68 8.88 -27.08
N ASP A 54 4.46 9.54 -28.22
CA ASP A 54 3.13 9.67 -28.84
C ASP A 54 2.77 8.40 -29.63
N ALA A 55 2.75 7.28 -28.93
CA ALA A 55 2.30 6.00 -29.46
C ALA A 55 1.93 5.07 -28.31
N ASP A 56 0.82 4.37 -28.50
CA ASP A 56 0.47 3.22 -27.70
C ASP A 56 1.03 1.95 -28.35
N TRP A 57 1.54 1.02 -27.55
CA TRP A 57 2.04 -0.24 -28.06
C TRP A 57 1.66 -1.42 -27.16
N SER A 58 1.98 -2.62 -27.61
CA SER A 58 1.69 -3.84 -26.88
C SER A 58 2.89 -4.77 -26.85
N ILE A 59 3.16 -5.38 -25.70
CA ILE A 59 4.13 -6.48 -25.56
C ILE A 59 3.34 -7.78 -25.62
N GLY A 60 3.35 -8.42 -26.79
CA GLY A 60 2.49 -9.57 -27.06
C GLY A 60 1.00 -9.20 -26.95
N ARG A 61 0.17 -10.16 -26.54
CA ARG A 61 -1.29 -9.98 -26.40
C ARG A 61 -1.77 -9.62 -24.99
N HIS A 62 -0.85 -9.57 -24.02
CA HIS A 62 -1.19 -9.52 -22.60
C HIS A 62 -0.82 -8.20 -21.93
N VAL A 63 0.03 -7.39 -22.55
CA VAL A 63 0.47 -6.12 -21.98
C VAL A 63 0.25 -5.03 -23.03
N ALA A 64 -0.54 -4.02 -22.68
CA ALA A 64 -0.64 -2.78 -23.45
C ALA A 64 0.03 -1.66 -22.65
N VAL A 65 0.84 -0.85 -23.33
CA VAL A 65 1.52 0.32 -22.78
C VAL A 65 0.91 1.55 -23.41
N ARG A 66 0.50 2.50 -22.57
CA ARG A 66 -0.14 3.75 -22.93
C ARG A 66 0.59 4.91 -22.25
N GLU A 67 0.49 6.09 -22.85
CA GLU A 67 0.95 7.35 -22.23
C GLU A 67 2.40 7.28 -21.72
N ALA A 68 3.26 6.59 -22.45
CA ALA A 68 4.62 6.41 -21.96
C ALA A 68 5.43 7.69 -22.11
N GLY A 69 6.18 8.02 -21.08
CA GLY A 69 7.12 9.12 -21.02
C GLY A 69 8.48 8.64 -20.52
N LEU A 70 9.53 9.34 -20.92
CA LEU A 70 10.84 9.29 -20.28
C LEU A 70 10.95 10.50 -19.36
N PHE A 71 11.58 10.33 -18.21
CA PHE A 71 11.92 11.46 -17.36
C PHE A 71 13.35 11.36 -16.82
N ILE A 72 13.91 12.51 -16.49
CA ILE A 72 15.12 12.67 -15.67
C ILE A 72 14.76 13.66 -14.58
N ASP A 73 14.95 13.28 -13.33
CA ASP A 73 14.72 14.12 -12.16
C ASP A 73 16.03 14.27 -11.38
N VAL A 74 16.33 15.48 -10.92
CA VAL A 74 17.52 15.82 -10.14
C VAL A 74 17.09 16.68 -9.00
N GLY A 75 17.51 16.39 -7.77
CA GLY A 75 17.28 17.25 -6.60
C GLY A 75 16.14 16.85 -5.66
N GLY A 76 15.38 15.78 -5.96
CA GLY A 76 14.40 15.18 -5.05
C GLY A 76 15.01 14.26 -3.97
N ARG A 77 14.19 13.47 -3.27
CA ARG A 77 14.61 12.54 -2.19
C ARG A 77 15.75 11.59 -2.57
N ALA A 78 15.81 11.15 -3.82
CA ALA A 78 16.84 10.25 -4.34
C ALA A 78 18.06 10.99 -4.93
N GLY A 79 18.01 12.33 -5.03
CA GLY A 79 19.05 13.18 -5.63
C GLY A 79 19.13 13.11 -7.15
N PHE A 80 18.88 11.94 -7.76
CA PHE A 80 18.89 11.72 -9.21
C PHE A 80 18.11 10.45 -9.61
N ASP A 81 17.09 10.60 -10.45
CA ASP A 81 16.31 9.51 -11.04
C ASP A 81 16.26 9.65 -12.56
N ILE A 82 16.43 8.56 -13.31
CA ILE A 82 16.08 8.52 -14.74
C ILE A 82 15.08 7.39 -14.93
N GLY A 83 13.94 7.64 -15.56
CA GLY A 83 12.93 6.60 -15.68
C GLY A 83 12.08 6.64 -16.92
N VAL A 84 11.26 5.59 -17.04
CA VAL A 84 10.12 5.51 -17.96
C VAL A 84 8.88 5.56 -17.09
N GLU A 85 8.03 6.55 -17.27
CA GLU A 85 6.67 6.56 -16.72
C GLU A 85 5.71 6.02 -17.78
N CYS A 86 4.68 5.28 -17.38
CA CYS A 86 3.64 4.83 -18.31
C CYS A 86 2.39 4.34 -17.58
N THR A 87 1.30 4.26 -18.35
CA THR A 87 0.11 3.52 -17.95
C THR A 87 0.16 2.13 -18.59
N LEU A 88 0.27 1.08 -17.79
CA LEU A 88 0.32 -0.32 -18.20
C LEU A 88 -1.02 -1.01 -17.98
N PHE A 89 -1.54 -1.70 -18.99
CA PHE A 89 -2.69 -2.59 -18.86
C PHE A 89 -2.22 -4.03 -19.03
N VAL A 90 -2.30 -4.80 -17.95
CA VAL A 90 -1.85 -6.19 -17.90
C VAL A 90 -3.06 -7.11 -17.78
N GLN A 91 -3.21 -8.03 -18.73
CA GLN A 91 -4.20 -9.10 -18.64
C GLN A 91 -3.73 -10.16 -17.64
N VAL A 92 -4.42 -10.27 -16.51
CA VAL A 92 -4.14 -11.21 -15.43
C VAL A 92 -5.14 -12.36 -15.48
N GLY A 93 -4.70 -13.55 -15.91
CA GLY A 93 -5.57 -14.73 -16.02
C GLY A 93 -6.00 -15.03 -17.46
N SER A 94 -7.02 -15.88 -17.62
CA SER A 94 -7.42 -16.43 -18.93
C SER A 94 -8.56 -15.68 -19.61
N ARG A 95 -9.23 -14.75 -18.91
CA ARG A 95 -10.34 -13.94 -19.45
C ARG A 95 -9.86 -12.53 -19.76
N THR A 96 -10.44 -11.91 -20.79
CA THR A 96 -10.12 -10.52 -21.19
C THR A 96 -10.67 -9.48 -20.21
N SER A 97 -11.67 -9.84 -19.40
CA SER A 97 -12.23 -9.02 -18.32
C SER A 97 -11.24 -8.77 -17.18
N ASP A 98 -10.19 -9.57 -17.08
CA ASP A 98 -9.28 -9.57 -15.94
C ASP A 98 -8.05 -8.71 -16.26
N THR A 99 -8.28 -7.52 -16.84
CA THR A 99 -7.21 -6.58 -17.16
C THR A 99 -7.02 -5.63 -15.98
N LEU A 100 -5.81 -5.60 -15.42
CA LEU A 100 -5.41 -4.64 -14.41
C LEU A 100 -4.68 -3.48 -15.06
N GLY A 101 -5.21 -2.28 -14.86
CA GLY A 101 -4.47 -1.06 -15.18
C GLY A 101 -3.54 -0.68 -14.03
N PHE A 102 -2.33 -0.30 -14.37
CA PHE A 102 -1.31 0.26 -13.51
C PHE A 102 -0.83 1.58 -14.11
N HIS A 103 -0.49 2.54 -13.27
CA HIS A 103 0.15 3.77 -13.66
C HIS A 103 1.34 3.99 -12.73
N GLY A 104 2.48 4.37 -13.29
CA GLY A 104 3.67 4.62 -12.50
C GLY A 104 4.94 4.64 -13.33
N ALA A 105 6.07 4.40 -12.68
CA ALA A 105 7.39 4.57 -13.26
C ALA A 105 8.31 3.38 -12.98
N LEU A 106 9.16 3.09 -13.96
CA LEU A 106 10.39 2.33 -13.78
C LEU A 106 11.56 3.32 -13.75
N MET A 107 12.25 3.41 -12.62
CA MET A 107 13.34 4.33 -12.31
C MET A 107 14.68 3.59 -12.25
N LEU A 108 15.70 4.16 -12.89
CA LEU A 108 17.11 3.83 -12.74
C LEU A 108 17.70 4.78 -11.70
N ARG A 109 18.14 4.21 -10.58
CA ARG A 109 18.82 4.89 -9.48
C ARG A 109 20.31 4.57 -9.51
N THR A 110 21.08 5.28 -8.68
CA THR A 110 22.51 4.99 -8.51
C THR A 110 22.78 3.61 -7.92
N THR A 111 21.82 3.05 -7.19
CA THR A 111 21.93 1.77 -6.48
C THR A 111 21.26 0.61 -7.21
N GLY A 112 20.31 0.87 -8.10
CA GLY A 112 19.52 -0.18 -8.73
C GLY A 112 18.40 0.33 -9.63
N ILE A 113 17.42 -0.54 -9.87
CA ILE A 113 16.21 -0.26 -10.64
C ILE A 113 15.01 -0.36 -9.70
N VAL A 114 14.14 0.64 -9.69
CA VAL A 114 12.93 0.69 -8.86
C VAL A 114 11.71 0.81 -9.77
N ALA A 115 10.73 -0.07 -9.62
CA ALA A 115 9.40 0.09 -10.18
C ALA A 115 8.48 0.61 -9.08
N ASP A 116 7.79 1.71 -9.33
CA ASP A 116 6.76 2.27 -8.45
C ASP A 116 5.49 2.42 -9.26
N VAL A 117 4.45 1.65 -8.93
CA VAL A 117 3.22 1.56 -9.71
C VAL A 117 1.98 1.50 -8.83
N ALA A 118 0.96 2.26 -9.21
CA ALA A 118 -0.36 2.25 -8.58
C ALA A 118 -1.40 1.66 -9.53
N THR A 119 -2.38 0.91 -9.00
CA THR A 119 -3.49 0.40 -9.82
C THR A 119 -4.46 1.52 -10.19
N THR A 120 -4.86 1.57 -11.47
CA THR A 120 -5.88 2.52 -11.95
C THR A 120 -7.29 1.96 -11.86
N THR A 121 -7.41 0.65 -11.63
CA THR A 121 -8.69 -0.07 -11.51
C THR A 121 -8.63 -1.06 -10.34
N PRO A 122 -9.74 -1.30 -9.62
CA PRO A 122 -9.78 -2.33 -8.59
C PRO A 122 -9.50 -3.73 -9.16
N TRP A 123 -8.71 -4.52 -8.44
CA TRP A 123 -8.46 -5.93 -8.73
C TRP A 123 -9.52 -6.81 -8.06
N TYR A 124 -10.48 -7.26 -8.85
CA TYR A 124 -11.53 -8.18 -8.41
C TYR A 124 -11.04 -9.62 -8.38
N GLN A 125 -11.35 -10.33 -7.30
CA GLN A 125 -11.03 -11.74 -7.09
C GLN A 125 -9.54 -12.06 -7.32
N PRO A 126 -8.62 -11.34 -6.65
CA PRO A 126 -7.19 -11.59 -6.80
C PRO A 126 -6.87 -13.05 -6.50
N PHE A 127 -6.08 -13.67 -7.37
CA PHE A 127 -5.71 -15.10 -7.28
C PHE A 127 -6.90 -16.07 -7.23
N GLY A 128 -8.07 -15.66 -7.75
CA GLY A 128 -9.30 -16.46 -7.72
C GLY A 128 -10.03 -16.46 -6.37
N LEU A 129 -9.62 -15.60 -5.42
CA LEU A 129 -10.27 -15.47 -4.12
C LEU A 129 -11.62 -14.76 -4.27
N LYS A 130 -12.71 -15.51 -4.23
CA LYS A 130 -14.06 -14.97 -4.33
C LYS A 130 -14.36 -13.98 -3.21
N GLY A 131 -15.04 -12.88 -3.56
CA GLY A 131 -15.49 -11.87 -2.61
C GLY A 131 -14.39 -10.91 -2.13
N VAL A 132 -13.15 -11.08 -2.60
CA VAL A 132 -12.02 -10.18 -2.32
C VAL A 132 -11.89 -9.15 -3.45
N VAL A 133 -11.71 -7.90 -3.09
CA VAL A 133 -11.36 -6.80 -4.01
C VAL A 133 -10.22 -6.01 -3.39
N LEU A 134 -9.17 -5.78 -4.19
CA LEU A 134 -8.08 -4.86 -3.85
C LEU A 134 -8.27 -3.57 -4.64
N GLY A 135 -8.30 -2.42 -3.96
CA GLY A 135 -8.44 -1.11 -4.58
C GLY A 135 -7.27 -0.21 -4.19
N ASN A 136 -7.00 0.82 -5.01
CA ASN A 136 -5.96 1.82 -4.75
C ASN A 136 -4.65 1.15 -4.30
N THR A 137 -4.17 0.21 -5.11
CA THR A 137 -3.01 -0.59 -4.74
C THR A 137 -1.75 0.10 -5.23
N GLU A 138 -0.84 0.44 -4.34
CA GLU A 138 0.53 0.88 -4.64
C GLU A 138 1.49 -0.29 -4.47
N LEU A 139 2.41 -0.44 -5.40
CA LEU A 139 3.44 -1.46 -5.43
C LEU A 139 4.78 -0.80 -5.78
N GLU A 140 5.75 -0.94 -4.89
CA GLU A 140 7.13 -0.53 -5.11
C GLU A 140 8.04 -1.77 -5.09
N LEU A 141 8.91 -1.93 -6.07
CA LEU A 141 9.84 -3.05 -6.21
C LEU A 141 11.21 -2.54 -6.62
N GLY A 142 12.24 -2.83 -5.82
CA GLY A 142 13.64 -2.52 -6.13
C GLY A 142 14.46 -3.77 -6.39
N ILE A 143 15.41 -3.66 -7.33
CA ILE A 143 16.50 -4.60 -7.53
C ILE A 143 17.82 -3.84 -7.63
N THR A 144 18.87 -4.34 -6.97
CA THR A 144 20.23 -3.81 -7.13
C THR A 144 20.78 -4.16 -8.52
N TYR A 145 21.87 -3.50 -8.92
CA TYR A 145 22.61 -3.90 -10.13
C TYR A 145 23.31 -5.27 -10.03
N ALA A 146 23.39 -5.85 -8.82
CA ALA A 146 23.80 -7.24 -8.64
C ALA A 146 22.66 -8.25 -8.91
N GLY A 147 21.43 -7.74 -9.14
CA GLY A 147 20.23 -8.55 -9.37
C GLY A 147 19.53 -9.03 -8.09
N GLU A 148 19.92 -8.48 -6.94
CA GLU A 148 19.34 -8.82 -5.64
C GLU A 148 18.14 -7.89 -5.35
N PRO A 149 16.96 -8.42 -4.98
CA PRO A 149 15.86 -7.59 -4.52
C PRO A 149 16.24 -6.83 -3.26
N ASP A 150 16.04 -5.51 -3.26
CA ASP A 150 16.43 -4.63 -2.16
C ASP A 150 15.29 -3.76 -1.62
N LEU A 151 14.16 -3.67 -2.33
CA LEU A 151 13.00 -2.89 -1.90
C LEU A 151 11.71 -3.62 -2.27
N PHE A 152 10.77 -3.67 -1.34
CA PHE A 152 9.42 -4.19 -1.56
C PHE A 152 8.41 -3.37 -0.76
N GLY A 153 7.57 -2.62 -1.45
CA GLY A 153 6.42 -1.91 -0.92
C GLY A 153 5.13 -2.43 -1.53
N PHE A 154 4.12 -2.68 -0.72
CA PHE A 154 2.77 -3.03 -1.15
C PHE A 154 1.76 -2.40 -0.21
N SER A 155 0.86 -1.57 -0.72
CA SER A 155 -0.21 -0.96 0.05
C SER A 155 -1.50 -1.03 -0.73
N SER A 156 -2.60 -1.40 -0.08
CA SER A 156 -3.88 -1.57 -0.77
C SER A 156 -5.06 -1.39 0.17
N ALA A 157 -6.15 -0.85 -0.37
CA ALA A 157 -7.47 -0.97 0.23
C ALA A 157 -8.03 -2.38 -0.01
N LEU A 158 -8.46 -3.04 1.06
CA LEU A 158 -8.97 -4.40 1.04
C LEU A 158 -10.48 -4.40 1.26
N THR A 159 -11.23 -5.09 0.41
CA THR A 159 -12.66 -5.36 0.63
C THR A 159 -12.94 -6.86 0.59
N ILE A 160 -13.63 -7.38 1.60
CA ILE A 160 -14.07 -8.79 1.70
C ILE A 160 -15.59 -8.85 1.90
N GLY A 161 -16.33 -9.00 0.80
CA GLY A 161 -17.79 -8.80 0.78
C GLY A 161 -18.15 -7.35 1.13
N SER A 162 -18.80 -7.13 2.28
CA SER A 162 -19.16 -5.79 2.78
C SER A 162 -18.15 -5.17 3.75
N VAL A 163 -17.09 -5.90 4.10
CA VAL A 163 -16.06 -5.45 5.04
C VAL A 163 -14.99 -4.70 4.27
N THR A 164 -14.62 -3.50 4.72
CA THR A 164 -13.52 -2.71 4.17
C THR A 164 -12.36 -2.58 5.17
N GLY A 165 -11.16 -2.41 4.64
CA GLY A 165 -9.94 -2.26 5.41
C GLY A 165 -8.76 -1.87 4.53
N SER A 166 -7.55 -2.05 5.05
CA SER A 166 -6.30 -1.79 4.33
C SER A 166 -5.21 -2.75 4.78
N ALA A 167 -4.22 -2.96 3.93
CA ALA A 167 -2.99 -3.64 4.28
C ALA A 167 -1.81 -2.90 3.64
N THR A 168 -0.73 -2.75 4.40
CA THR A 168 0.53 -2.17 3.95
C THR A 168 1.69 -3.02 4.45
N VAL A 169 2.58 -3.38 3.55
CA VAL A 169 3.87 -4.01 3.81
C VAL A 169 4.91 -3.17 3.11
N PHE A 170 5.96 -2.77 3.81
CA PHE A 170 7.11 -2.09 3.22
C PHE A 170 8.37 -2.68 3.83
N VAL A 171 9.34 -3.00 2.99
CA VAL A 171 10.63 -3.58 3.39
C VAL A 171 11.71 -2.96 2.52
N ASP A 172 12.67 -2.32 3.16
CA ASP A 172 13.94 -1.94 2.54
C ASP A 172 15.04 -2.88 3.07
N ALA A 173 15.61 -3.72 2.20
CA ALA A 173 16.66 -4.66 2.59
C ALA A 173 18.00 -3.96 2.86
N THR A 174 18.19 -2.74 2.36
CA THR A 174 19.38 -1.92 2.62
C THR A 174 19.29 -1.21 3.97
N ALA A 175 18.08 -1.00 4.48
CA ALA A 175 17.76 -0.54 5.82
C ALA A 175 16.68 -1.43 6.47
N PRO A 176 17.01 -2.66 6.94
CA PRO A 176 16.01 -3.61 7.43
C PRO A 176 15.15 -3.10 8.59
N GLU A 177 15.65 -2.14 9.37
CA GLU A 177 14.90 -1.41 10.39
C GLU A 177 13.74 -0.58 9.80
N ASP A 178 13.83 -0.16 8.55
CA ASP A 178 12.82 0.61 7.83
C ASP A 178 11.78 -0.32 7.19
N THR A 179 11.16 -1.13 8.04
CA THR A 179 10.10 -2.07 7.66
C THR A 179 8.76 -1.61 8.23
N VAL A 180 7.70 -1.65 7.43
CA VAL A 180 6.33 -1.47 7.90
C VAL A 180 5.53 -2.74 7.67
N LEU A 181 4.79 -3.14 8.70
CA LEU A 181 3.64 -4.02 8.56
C LEU A 181 2.44 -3.34 9.20
N ALA A 182 1.44 -2.99 8.41
CA ALA A 182 0.22 -2.37 8.92
C ALA A 182 -1.02 -2.98 8.26
N GLY A 183 -2.11 -3.01 9.01
CA GLY A 183 -3.38 -3.50 8.53
C GLY A 183 -4.53 -2.92 9.34
N SER A 184 -5.67 -2.73 8.69
CA SER A 184 -6.89 -2.31 9.34
C SER A 184 -8.11 -3.01 8.77
N LEU A 185 -9.12 -3.21 9.59
CA LEU A 185 -10.44 -3.71 9.22
C LEU A 185 -11.50 -2.95 10.00
N SER A 186 -12.45 -2.34 9.31
CA SER A 186 -13.60 -1.66 9.93
C SER A 186 -14.43 -2.64 10.77
N LYS A 187 -14.59 -3.86 10.28
CA LYS A 187 -15.29 -4.94 10.97
C LYS A 187 -14.76 -6.29 10.52
N PHE A 188 -14.59 -7.21 11.44
CA PHE A 188 -14.23 -8.58 11.16
C PHE A 188 -15.17 -9.51 11.90
N ASN A 189 -15.62 -10.58 11.22
CA ASN A 189 -16.26 -11.71 11.87
C ASN A 189 -15.74 -12.98 11.20
N LEU A 190 -15.17 -13.89 12.00
CA LEU A 190 -14.52 -15.09 11.50
C LEU A 190 -15.52 -16.03 10.79
N ALA A 191 -16.72 -16.19 11.35
CA ALA A 191 -17.77 -16.99 10.73
C ALA A 191 -18.20 -16.39 9.37
N ASP A 192 -18.46 -15.08 9.31
CA ASP A 192 -18.84 -14.39 8.07
C ASP A 192 -17.73 -14.48 7.00
N MET A 193 -16.46 -14.34 7.41
CA MET A 193 -15.32 -14.43 6.50
C MET A 193 -15.22 -15.83 5.90
N LEU A 194 -15.24 -16.85 6.75
CA LEU A 194 -15.14 -18.23 6.28
C LEU A 194 -16.37 -18.62 5.46
N GLU A 195 -17.57 -18.13 5.78
CA GLU A 195 -18.79 -18.35 4.99
C GLU A 195 -18.61 -17.83 3.56
N LYS A 196 -18.08 -16.60 3.41
CA LYS A 196 -17.76 -15.99 2.11
C LYS A 196 -16.68 -16.75 1.34
N LEU A 197 -15.64 -17.23 2.02
CA LEU A 197 -14.52 -17.95 1.38
C LEU A 197 -14.86 -19.39 0.98
N THR A 198 -15.86 -20.00 1.64
CA THR A 198 -16.22 -21.42 1.44
C THR A 198 -17.52 -21.63 0.67
N ASP A 199 -18.14 -20.56 0.16
CA ASP A 199 -19.47 -20.58 -0.48
C ASP A 199 -20.55 -21.19 0.46
N GLY A 200 -20.57 -20.79 1.74
CA GLY A 200 -21.60 -21.20 2.68
C GLY A 200 -21.51 -22.65 3.17
N LYS A 201 -20.38 -23.33 2.96
CA LYS A 201 -20.20 -24.75 3.34
C LYS A 201 -19.94 -24.98 4.84
N ILE A 202 -20.02 -23.94 5.67
CA ILE A 202 -19.75 -24.05 7.10
C ILE A 202 -21.00 -24.50 7.84
N PRO A 203 -20.92 -25.59 8.62
CA PRO A 203 -22.01 -25.97 9.51
C PRO A 203 -22.35 -24.84 10.49
N GLN A 204 -23.62 -24.43 10.57
CA GLN A 204 -24.09 -23.37 11.48
C GLN A 204 -23.71 -23.59 12.96
N ALA A 205 -23.53 -24.86 13.37
CA ALA A 205 -23.11 -25.20 14.72
C ALA A 205 -21.67 -24.70 15.04
N LEU A 206 -20.77 -24.68 14.06
CA LEU A 206 -19.41 -24.16 14.22
C LEU A 206 -19.40 -22.62 14.21
N ALA A 207 -20.27 -22.01 13.40
CA ALA A 207 -20.43 -20.56 13.33
C ALA A 207 -20.76 -19.92 14.70
N LYS A 208 -21.59 -20.58 15.51
CA LYS A 208 -22.03 -20.09 16.83
C LYS A 208 -21.16 -20.52 18.01
N THR A 209 -20.08 -21.26 17.76
CA THR A 209 -19.21 -21.79 18.83
C THR A 209 -17.80 -21.24 18.66
N VAL A 210 -16.90 -22.03 18.09
CA VAL A 210 -15.48 -21.69 17.93
C VAL A 210 -15.23 -20.56 16.93
N LEU A 211 -16.20 -20.24 16.07
CA LEU A 211 -16.07 -19.21 15.04
C LEU A 211 -16.73 -17.88 15.40
N ASP A 212 -17.36 -17.75 16.57
CA ASP A 212 -17.99 -16.49 17.00
C ASP A 212 -16.93 -15.51 17.53
N VAL A 213 -16.03 -15.12 16.64
CA VAL A 213 -14.93 -14.19 16.87
C VAL A 213 -15.17 -12.98 15.99
N GLY A 214 -15.40 -11.83 16.61
CA GLY A 214 -15.67 -10.57 15.95
C GLY A 214 -14.81 -9.42 16.48
N PHE A 215 -14.42 -8.52 15.59
CA PHE A 215 -13.72 -7.28 15.90
C PHE A 215 -14.40 -6.13 15.15
N THR A 216 -14.37 -4.94 15.73
CA THR A 216 -14.77 -3.67 15.09
C THR A 216 -13.65 -2.67 15.31
N ASP A 217 -13.35 -1.88 14.28
CA ASP A 217 -12.28 -0.90 14.26
C ASP A 217 -10.93 -1.53 14.66
N LEU A 218 -10.57 -2.61 13.96
CA LEU A 218 -9.30 -3.28 14.15
C LEU A 218 -8.21 -2.53 13.38
N ALA A 219 -7.14 -2.15 14.03
CA ALA A 219 -5.94 -1.62 13.41
C ALA A 219 -4.70 -2.20 14.08
N LEU A 220 -3.70 -2.53 13.27
CA LEU A 220 -2.39 -3.01 13.68
C LEU A 220 -1.34 -2.27 12.84
N SER A 221 -0.27 -1.80 13.46
CA SER A 221 0.89 -1.25 12.77
C SER A 221 2.16 -1.62 13.52
N VAL A 222 3.18 -2.00 12.78
CA VAL A 222 4.52 -2.27 13.28
C VAL A 222 5.50 -1.49 12.40
N ASN A 223 6.26 -0.61 13.03
CA ASN A 223 7.40 0.07 12.44
C ASN A 223 8.56 -0.06 13.46
N PRO A 224 9.53 -0.96 13.26
CA PRO A 224 10.60 -1.17 14.22
C PRO A 224 11.66 -0.05 14.20
N SER A 225 11.61 0.87 13.23
CA SER A 225 12.54 1.99 13.15
C SER A 225 12.33 2.98 14.30
N ASP A 226 13.24 3.94 14.42
CA ASP A 226 13.18 4.99 15.44
C ASP A 226 12.57 6.30 14.92
N HIS A 227 12.06 6.30 13.69
CA HIS A 227 11.50 7.47 13.01
C HIS A 227 10.26 7.10 12.18
N ALA A 228 9.43 8.08 11.83
CA ALA A 228 8.20 7.79 11.10
C ALA A 228 8.52 7.44 9.63
N LEU A 229 7.98 6.31 9.17
CA LEU A 229 8.08 5.88 7.77
C LEU A 229 6.89 6.39 6.96
N ARG A 230 7.10 6.61 5.67
CA ARG A 230 6.05 7.04 4.73
C ARG A 230 6.01 6.15 3.50
N PHE A 231 4.82 5.68 3.16
CA PHE A 231 4.56 4.87 1.96
C PHE A 231 3.07 5.00 1.59
N ASP A 232 2.73 5.14 0.29
CA ASP A 232 1.35 5.35 -0.19
C ASP A 232 0.63 6.48 0.59
N ASP A 233 1.29 7.65 0.69
CA ASP A 233 0.88 8.85 1.44
C ASP A 233 0.52 8.64 2.93
N LYS A 234 0.75 7.45 3.48
CA LYS A 234 0.51 7.12 4.88
C LYS A 234 1.76 7.38 5.70
N ILE A 235 1.56 7.71 6.98
CA ILE A 235 2.64 7.89 7.96
C ILE A 235 2.52 6.79 9.01
N PHE A 236 3.57 6.00 9.16
CA PHE A 236 3.67 4.92 10.13
C PHE A 236 4.57 5.35 11.28
N LYS A 237 3.97 5.58 12.46
CA LYS A 237 4.70 5.97 13.66
C LYS A 237 5.65 4.84 14.11
N PRO A 238 6.83 5.17 14.69
CA PRO A 238 7.70 4.19 15.33
C PRO A 238 6.97 3.36 16.38
N GLY A 239 7.30 2.06 16.45
CA GLY A 239 6.81 1.15 17.46
C GLY A 239 5.75 0.16 16.97
N PHE A 240 5.02 -0.38 17.94
CA PHE A 240 3.89 -1.28 17.74
C PHE A 240 2.61 -0.58 18.19
N PHE A 241 1.63 -0.53 17.30
CA PHE A 241 0.30 -0.02 17.59
C PHE A 241 -0.73 -1.11 17.31
N PHE A 242 -1.62 -1.33 18.26
CA PHE A 242 -2.79 -2.18 18.11
C PHE A 242 -4.00 -1.47 18.69
N HIS A 243 -5.09 -1.43 17.93
CA HIS A 243 -6.36 -0.89 18.35
C HIS A 243 -7.49 -1.82 17.94
N CYS A 244 -8.44 -1.99 18.85
CA CYS A 244 -9.67 -2.72 18.65
C CYS A 244 -10.77 -1.99 19.42
N GLY A 245 -11.61 -1.24 18.70
CA GLY A 245 -12.70 -0.48 19.27
C GLY A 245 -13.72 -1.37 19.98
N SER A 246 -13.99 -2.55 19.43
CA SER A 246 -14.68 -3.62 20.17
C SER A 246 -14.33 -5.01 19.68
N PHE A 247 -14.29 -5.98 20.58
CA PHE A 247 -14.22 -7.40 20.27
C PHE A 247 -15.38 -8.19 20.89
N VAL A 248 -15.71 -9.31 20.28
CA VAL A 248 -16.59 -10.35 20.82
C VAL A 248 -15.93 -11.70 20.55
N LEU A 249 -15.64 -12.48 21.59
CA LEU A 249 -15.10 -13.82 21.47
C LEU A 249 -16.08 -14.82 22.10
N TYR A 250 -16.49 -15.79 21.30
CA TYR A 250 -17.36 -16.90 21.66
C TYR A 250 -18.70 -16.45 22.26
N GLY A 251 -19.20 -15.27 21.89
CA GLY A 251 -20.42 -14.65 22.40
C GLY A 251 -20.37 -14.22 23.88
N LEU A 252 -19.25 -14.46 24.56
CA LEU A 252 -19.09 -14.33 26.00
C LEU A 252 -18.14 -13.19 26.38
N LEU A 253 -16.94 -13.18 25.80
CA LEU A 253 -15.91 -12.20 26.12
C LEU A 253 -16.10 -10.99 25.20
N LYS A 254 -16.40 -9.84 25.78
CA LYS A 254 -16.56 -8.59 25.03
C LYS A 254 -15.68 -7.52 25.66
N GLY A 255 -15.27 -6.55 24.88
CA GLY A 255 -14.41 -5.49 25.39
C GLY A 255 -13.76 -4.69 24.27
N SER A 256 -12.73 -3.93 24.64
CA SER A 256 -11.91 -3.14 23.72
C SER A 256 -10.44 -3.19 24.15
N ALA A 257 -9.53 -2.86 23.25
CA ALA A 257 -8.12 -2.79 23.58
C ALA A 257 -7.39 -1.79 22.69
N GLU A 258 -6.52 -1.01 23.31
CA GLU A 258 -5.55 -0.16 22.68
C GLU A 258 -4.18 -0.43 23.32
N VAL A 259 -3.19 -0.65 22.47
CA VAL A 259 -1.80 -0.90 22.86
C VAL A 259 -0.93 -0.04 21.96
N ASP A 260 -0.14 0.83 22.55
CA ASP A 260 0.89 1.62 21.87
C ASP A 260 2.22 1.38 22.59
N ILE A 261 3.16 0.77 21.88
CA ILE A 261 4.52 0.52 22.34
C ILE A 261 5.43 1.32 21.44
N ALA A 262 5.78 2.52 21.88
CA ALA A 262 6.67 3.39 21.15
C ALA A 262 8.13 3.07 21.49
N THR A 263 9.00 3.05 20.48
CA THR A 263 10.42 2.70 20.62
C THR A 263 11.18 3.60 21.61
N ARG A 264 10.71 4.83 21.86
CA ARG A 264 11.36 5.81 22.75
C ARG A 264 10.48 6.42 23.85
N SER A 265 9.15 6.39 23.72
CA SER A 265 8.23 7.03 24.67
C SER A 265 7.48 6.05 25.59
N GLY A 266 7.75 4.75 25.47
CA GLY A 266 7.31 3.75 26.43
C GLY A 266 6.09 2.94 25.99
N VAL A 267 5.31 2.48 26.97
CA VAL A 267 4.21 1.53 26.79
C VAL A 267 2.92 2.12 27.33
N PHE A 268 1.92 2.19 26.46
CA PHE A 268 0.53 2.46 26.80
C PHE A 268 -0.32 1.23 26.50
N VAL A 269 -1.12 0.81 27.47
CA VAL A 269 -2.14 -0.22 27.32
C VAL A 269 -3.42 0.27 27.98
N ASN A 270 -4.49 0.36 27.21
CA ASN A 270 -5.83 0.60 27.72
C ASN A 270 -6.76 -0.49 27.18
N ALA A 271 -7.11 -1.45 28.03
CA ALA A 271 -7.97 -2.56 27.67
C ALA A 271 -9.15 -2.66 28.63
N THR A 272 -10.29 -3.03 28.08
CA THR A 272 -11.51 -3.28 28.85
C THR A 272 -12.07 -4.66 28.51
N VAL A 273 -12.68 -5.31 29.51
CA VAL A 273 -13.46 -6.53 29.32
C VAL A 273 -14.79 -6.35 30.05
N ASP A 274 -15.90 -6.53 29.34
CA ASP A 274 -17.24 -6.51 29.91
C ASP A 274 -17.39 -7.60 30.99
N PRO A 275 -18.28 -7.40 31.99
CA PRO A 275 -18.55 -8.41 33.00
C PRO A 275 -18.94 -9.76 32.39
N ILE A 276 -18.35 -10.83 32.91
CA ILE A 276 -18.62 -12.20 32.50
C ILE A 276 -19.50 -12.85 33.55
N HIS A 277 -20.68 -13.33 33.15
CA HIS A 277 -21.58 -14.08 34.01
C HIS A 277 -21.85 -15.46 33.41
N ILE A 278 -21.40 -16.52 34.10
CA ILE A 278 -21.67 -17.91 33.71
C ILE A 278 -22.67 -18.51 34.71
N GLY A 279 -23.96 -18.37 34.39
CA GLY A 279 -25.05 -18.81 35.25
C GLY A 279 -24.96 -18.20 36.65
N LYS A 280 -25.11 -19.04 37.68
CA LYS A 280 -24.89 -18.66 39.09
C LYS A 280 -23.52 -19.11 39.62
N VAL A 281 -22.64 -19.60 38.74
CA VAL A 281 -21.43 -20.35 39.13
C VAL A 281 -20.20 -19.44 39.13
N LEU A 282 -20.08 -18.55 38.13
CA LEU A 282 -18.94 -17.65 37.99
C LEU A 282 -19.41 -16.25 37.61
N SER A 283 -18.87 -15.24 38.28
CA SER A 283 -19.02 -13.83 37.90
C SER A 283 -17.66 -13.14 37.98
N VAL A 284 -17.25 -12.49 36.90
CA VAL A 284 -16.05 -11.65 36.86
C VAL A 284 -16.48 -10.25 36.43
N SER A 285 -16.18 -9.24 37.22
CA SER A 285 -16.52 -7.83 36.97
C SER A 285 -15.46 -6.90 37.54
N GLY A 286 -15.51 -5.63 37.15
CA GLY A 286 -14.73 -4.56 37.76
C GLY A 286 -15.09 -4.32 39.23
N VAL A 287 -14.23 -3.57 39.93
CA VAL A 287 -14.29 -3.37 41.38
C VAL A 287 -15.43 -2.44 41.81
N GLU A 288 -15.89 -1.54 40.92
CA GLU A 288 -16.86 -0.50 41.28
C GLU A 288 -18.29 -1.02 41.47
N ARG A 289 -18.74 -1.93 40.60
CA ARG A 289 -20.10 -2.52 40.63
C ARG A 289 -20.14 -3.82 39.84
N PRO A 290 -21.13 -4.71 40.08
CA PRO A 290 -21.25 -5.99 39.37
C PRO A 290 -21.37 -5.87 37.85
N SER A 291 -21.80 -4.71 37.34
CA SER A 291 -21.88 -4.41 35.92
C SER A 291 -20.70 -3.60 35.37
N ALA A 292 -19.69 -3.29 36.19
CA ALA A 292 -18.53 -2.52 35.76
C ALA A 292 -17.59 -3.41 34.92
N PRO A 293 -17.07 -2.92 33.79
CA PRO A 293 -16.04 -3.63 33.06
C PRO A 293 -14.76 -3.76 33.90
N VAL A 294 -14.00 -4.83 33.66
CA VAL A 294 -12.62 -4.95 34.13
C VAL A 294 -11.76 -4.07 33.23
N GLN A 295 -10.96 -3.19 33.81
CA GLN A 295 -10.06 -2.30 33.07
C GLN A 295 -8.61 -2.58 33.42
N LEU A 296 -7.76 -2.64 32.40
CA LEU A 296 -6.30 -2.60 32.51
C LEU A 296 -5.81 -1.30 31.89
N LEU A 297 -5.17 -0.47 32.72
CA LEU A 297 -4.48 0.73 32.28
C LEU A 297 -3.01 0.61 32.69
N ILE A 298 -2.12 0.59 31.70
CA ILE A 298 -0.66 0.65 31.88
C ILE A 298 -0.19 1.89 31.12
N ASP A 299 0.56 2.76 31.80
CA ASP A 299 1.23 3.90 31.21
C ASP A 299 2.63 3.98 31.85
N VAL A 300 3.65 3.65 31.06
CA VAL A 300 5.05 3.60 31.49
C VAL A 300 5.89 4.31 30.44
N GLY A 301 6.39 5.52 30.72
CA GLY A 301 7.27 6.24 29.80
C GLY A 301 7.21 7.77 29.77
N GLY A 302 6.22 8.41 30.43
CA GLY A 302 6.11 9.87 30.55
C GLY A 302 5.25 10.52 29.45
N PRO A 303 4.69 11.72 29.71
CA PRO A 303 3.34 12.10 29.26
C PRO A 303 3.33 12.48 27.78
N GLY A 304 2.64 11.69 26.96
CA GLY A 304 2.58 11.88 25.50
C GLY A 304 1.30 11.40 24.82
N HIS A 305 0.21 11.22 25.56
CA HIS A 305 -1.15 11.16 25.00
C HIS A 305 -1.90 12.46 25.30
#